data_AF-A0A7S2ZBH3-F1
#
_entry.id   AF-A0A7S2ZBH3-F1
#
_cell.length_a   1.000
_cell.length_b   1.000
_cell.length_c   1.000
_cell.angle_alpha   90.00
_cell.angle_beta   90.00
_cell.angle_gamma   90.00
#
_symmetry.space_group_name_H-M   'P 1'
#
loop_
_entity.id
_entity.type
_entity.pdbx_description
1 polymer ?
#
loop_
_entity_poly.entity_id
_entity_poly.type
_entity_poly.pdbx_seq_one_letter_code
_entity_poly.pdbx_strand_id
1 'polypeptide(L)'
;MEWKTQKGLLQIVERRDVEGIRELLQSWRRPHEEENFDEALRKAYLVMFSPERNVLSSEAFDGRKGEDGKGPSSSLNRSFWLFVASLKKFVEEEGRLPVSGKLPDMTSDTESYVGLQRIYQSKSRKDAEKLASYVDRIAHETRTETMSAAQVQYFTNLAPYLSVQR
;
A
#
# COMPACT_ATOMS: atom_id res chain seq x y z
N MET A 1 11.51 -2.80 -15.79
CA MET A 1 11.72 -4.20 -16.20
C MET A 1 13.18 -4.46 -16.52
N GLU A 2 13.88 -3.57 -17.23
CA GLU A 2 15.29 -3.76 -17.62
C GLU A 2 16.26 -4.11 -16.48
N TRP A 3 16.29 -3.36 -15.37
CA TRP A 3 17.17 -3.71 -14.23
C TRP A 3 16.87 -5.11 -13.64
N LYS A 4 15.58 -5.44 -13.48
CA LYS A 4 15.14 -6.77 -13.00
C LYS A 4 15.45 -7.89 -14.00
N THR A 5 15.42 -7.59 -15.29
CA THR A 5 15.80 -8.52 -16.37
C THR A 5 17.31 -8.75 -16.38
N GLN A 6 18.12 -7.71 -16.12
CA GLN A 6 19.59 -7.80 -16.07
C GLN A 6 20.09 -8.55 -14.82
N LYS A 7 19.43 -8.40 -13.67
CA LYS A 7 19.87 -8.97 -12.37
C LYS A 7 19.15 -10.25 -11.94
N GLY A 8 18.07 -10.64 -12.63
CA GLY A 8 17.20 -11.74 -12.24
C GLY A 8 16.06 -11.28 -11.31
N LEU A 9 14.84 -11.77 -11.59
CA LEU A 9 13.55 -11.26 -11.10
C LEU A 9 13.29 -11.31 -9.58
N LEU A 10 14.21 -11.85 -8.78
CA LEU A 10 13.95 -12.22 -7.37
C LEU A 10 14.95 -11.66 -6.35
N GLN A 11 15.88 -10.79 -6.73
CA GLN A 11 16.82 -10.24 -5.76
C GLN A 11 16.24 -9.06 -4.98
N ILE A 12 16.46 -9.12 -3.67
CA ILE A 12 16.34 -7.98 -2.77
C ILE A 12 17.19 -6.86 -3.34
N VAL A 13 16.56 -5.74 -3.70
CA VAL A 13 17.27 -4.53 -4.12
C VAL A 13 18.05 -3.99 -2.91
N GLU A 14 19.37 -4.06 -2.99
CA GLU A 14 20.30 -3.56 -1.99
C GLU A 14 20.74 -2.13 -2.31
N ARG A 15 21.41 -1.47 -1.37
CA ARG A 15 21.93 -0.10 -1.58
C ARG A 15 22.83 -0.01 -2.82
N ARG A 16 23.61 -1.06 -3.11
CA ARG A 16 24.47 -1.13 -4.31
C ARG A 16 23.67 -1.13 -5.62
N ASP A 17 22.44 -1.63 -5.61
CA ASP A 17 21.59 -1.66 -6.80
C ASP A 17 20.98 -0.28 -7.10
N VAL A 18 20.82 0.56 -6.08
CA VAL A 18 20.37 1.96 -6.27
C VAL A 18 21.34 2.72 -7.15
N GLU A 19 22.65 2.50 -7.00
CA GLU A 19 23.65 3.20 -7.80
C GLU A 19 23.60 2.79 -9.27
N GLY A 20 23.50 1.48 -9.54
CA GLY A 20 23.31 1.01 -10.92
C GLY A 20 21.99 1.47 -11.55
N ILE A 21 20.93 1.65 -10.75
CA ILE A 21 19.68 2.26 -11.22
C ILE A 21 19.88 3.75 -11.55
N ARG A 22 20.68 4.48 -10.77
CA ARG A 22 21.02 5.89 -11.09
C ARG A 22 21.82 5.99 -12.37
N GLU A 23 22.82 5.13 -12.57
CA GLU A 23 23.60 5.06 -13.81
C GLU A 23 22.69 4.78 -15.02
N LEU A 24 21.75 3.84 -14.88
CA LEU A 24 20.77 3.53 -15.92
C LEU A 24 19.86 4.72 -16.23
N LEU A 25 19.32 5.39 -15.20
CA LEU A 25 18.51 6.60 -15.37
C LEU A 25 19.29 7.72 -16.07
N GLN A 26 20.56 7.93 -15.71
CA GLN A 26 21.42 8.90 -16.38
C GLN A 26 21.66 8.55 -17.85
N SER A 27 21.80 7.25 -18.17
CA SER A 27 22.00 6.80 -19.56
C SER A 27 20.80 7.07 -20.48
N TRP A 28 19.58 7.19 -19.91
CA TRP A 28 18.36 7.50 -20.64
C TRP A 28 18.07 9.00 -20.74
N ARG A 29 18.68 9.80 -19.86
CA ARG A 29 18.50 11.25 -19.83
C ARG A 29 19.04 11.88 -21.11
N ARG A 30 18.29 12.82 -21.68
CA ARG A 30 18.72 13.59 -22.85
C ARG A 30 19.70 14.71 -22.41
N PRO A 31 20.47 15.30 -23.35
CA PRO A 31 21.43 16.36 -23.02
C PRO A 31 20.85 17.67 -22.47
N HIS A 32 19.53 17.86 -22.51
CA HIS A 32 18.86 19.06 -22.01
C HIS A 32 18.43 18.86 -20.55
N GLU A 33 18.12 19.96 -19.86
CA GLU A 33 17.60 19.87 -18.49
C GLU A 33 16.23 19.16 -18.48
N GLU A 34 16.16 18.05 -17.74
CA GLU A 34 14.98 17.19 -17.61
C GLU A 34 14.67 17.02 -16.12
N GLU A 35 13.87 17.93 -15.56
CA GLU A 35 13.56 17.97 -14.13
C GLU A 35 12.93 16.66 -13.60
N ASN A 36 12.17 15.95 -14.43
CA ASN A 36 11.60 14.65 -14.11
C ASN A 36 12.68 13.58 -13.88
N PHE A 37 13.78 13.61 -14.65
CA PHE A 37 14.93 12.72 -14.44
C PHE A 37 15.71 13.10 -13.19
N ASP A 38 15.89 14.40 -12.93
CA ASP A 38 16.53 14.88 -11.70
C ASP A 38 15.72 14.45 -10.46
N GLU A 39 14.38 14.54 -10.52
CA GLU A 39 13.50 14.04 -9.49
C GLU A 39 13.62 12.51 -9.32
N ALA A 40 13.62 11.75 -10.42
CA ALA A 40 13.76 10.30 -10.40
C ALA A 40 15.10 9.84 -9.80
N LEU A 41 16.21 10.51 -10.12
CA LEU A 41 17.53 10.23 -9.56
C LEU A 41 17.57 10.48 -8.05
N ARG A 42 16.96 11.57 -7.60
CA ARG A 42 16.85 11.90 -6.17
C ARG A 42 15.98 10.88 -5.42
N LYS A 43 14.94 10.35 -6.08
CA LYS A 43 14.02 9.34 -5.54
C LYS A 43 14.42 7.89 -5.85
N ALA A 44 15.56 7.64 -6.50
CA ALA A 44 15.97 6.29 -6.91
C ALA A 44 16.01 5.28 -5.75
N TYR A 45 16.36 5.73 -4.54
CA TYR A 45 16.36 4.90 -3.34
C TYR A 45 14.98 4.27 -3.03
N LEU A 46 13.89 4.81 -3.56
CA LEU A 46 12.54 4.28 -3.36
C LEU A 46 12.39 2.85 -3.87
N VAL A 47 13.19 2.43 -4.85
CA VAL A 47 13.19 1.05 -5.37
C VAL A 47 13.56 -0.01 -4.32
N MET A 48 14.17 0.39 -3.20
CA MET A 48 14.45 -0.48 -2.08
C MET A 48 13.18 -0.82 -1.27
N PHE A 49 12.18 0.06 -1.27
CA PHE A 49 10.92 -0.18 -0.57
C PHE A 49 10.00 -1.01 -1.47
N SER A 50 9.88 -2.31 -1.16
CA SER A 50 8.89 -3.16 -1.82
C SER A 50 7.57 -3.10 -1.05
N PRO A 51 6.44 -2.75 -1.69
CA PRO A 51 5.12 -2.78 -1.05
C PRO A 51 4.77 -4.15 -0.45
N GLU A 52 5.30 -5.22 -1.05
CA GLU A 52 5.10 -6.62 -0.61
C GLU A 52 5.86 -6.93 0.68
N ARG A 53 6.84 -6.10 1.06
CA ARG A 53 7.62 -6.24 2.30
C ARG A 53 7.08 -5.41 3.46
N ASN A 54 6.23 -4.42 3.19
CA ASN A 54 5.52 -3.65 4.21
C ASN A 54 4.19 -4.31 4.55
N VAL A 55 4.19 -5.63 4.70
CA VAL A 55 3.08 -6.32 5.33
C VAL A 55 3.16 -6.02 6.82
N LEU A 56 2.07 -5.46 7.37
CA LEU A 56 1.93 -5.20 8.79
C LEU A 56 2.38 -6.44 9.60
N SER A 57 3.17 -6.22 10.66
CA SER A 57 3.65 -7.34 11.49
C SER A 57 2.46 -8.14 12.02
N SER A 58 2.65 -9.44 12.25
CA SER A 58 1.58 -10.28 12.83
C SER A 58 1.01 -9.68 14.12
N GLU A 59 1.81 -8.91 14.87
CA GLU A 59 1.44 -8.22 16.10
C GLU A 59 0.43 -7.08 15.87
N ALA A 60 0.53 -6.36 14.74
CA ALA A 60 -0.43 -5.31 14.37
C ALA A 60 -1.84 -5.89 14.14
N PHE A 61 -1.92 -7.18 13.80
CA PHE A 61 -3.18 -7.90 13.64
C PHE A 61 -3.68 -8.62 14.90
N ASP A 62 -2.87 -8.69 15.97
CA ASP A 62 -3.14 -9.53 17.15
C ASP A 62 -3.66 -8.74 18.36
N GLY A 63 -4.19 -7.52 18.17
CA GLY A 63 -4.66 -6.67 19.26
C GLY A 63 -5.97 -7.09 19.94
N ARG A 64 -6.21 -8.40 20.05
CA ARG A 64 -7.23 -8.98 20.91
C ARG A 64 -6.93 -8.87 22.41
N LYS A 65 -5.75 -8.36 22.82
CA LYS A 65 -5.45 -8.07 24.22
C LYS A 65 -5.56 -6.58 24.49
N GLY A 66 -6.78 -6.10 24.75
CA GLY A 66 -6.93 -4.95 25.63
C GLY A 66 -6.39 -5.33 27.00
N GLU A 67 -5.69 -4.41 27.67
CA GLU A 67 -5.02 -4.62 28.97
C GLU A 67 -5.95 -5.20 30.06
N ASP A 68 -7.28 -5.07 29.89
CA ASP A 68 -8.28 -5.48 30.88
C ASP A 68 -9.04 -6.78 30.55
N GLY A 69 -8.72 -7.48 29.46
CA GLY A 69 -9.45 -8.70 29.05
C GLY A 69 -10.93 -8.49 28.70
N LYS A 70 -11.41 -7.24 28.74
CA LYS A 70 -12.72 -6.81 28.25
C LYS A 70 -12.58 -6.51 26.76
N GLY A 71 -13.43 -7.13 25.93
CA GLY A 71 -13.48 -6.86 24.50
C GLY A 71 -13.70 -5.37 24.16
N PRO A 72 -13.55 -4.97 22.89
CA PRO A 72 -13.67 -3.58 22.46
C PRO A 72 -14.99 -2.94 22.91
N SER A 73 -14.89 -2.05 23.90
CA SER A 73 -16.04 -1.48 24.62
C SER A 73 -16.83 -0.45 23.80
N SER A 74 -16.22 0.17 22.78
CA SER A 74 -16.86 1.15 21.89
C SER A 74 -17.11 0.61 20.47
N SER A 75 -18.12 1.14 19.78
CA SER A 75 -18.41 0.82 18.37
C SER A 75 -17.24 1.14 17.45
N LEU A 76 -16.54 2.25 17.70
CA LEU A 76 -15.35 2.65 16.94
C LEU A 76 -14.21 1.62 17.06
N ASN A 77 -14.03 1.06 18.26
CA ASN A 77 -13.04 0.02 18.50
C ASN A 77 -13.43 -1.29 17.79
N ARG A 78 -14.73 -1.62 17.72
CA ARG A 78 -15.23 -2.78 16.94
C ARG A 78 -15.02 -2.62 15.43
N SER A 79 -15.39 -1.50 14.83
CA SER A 79 -15.19 -1.26 13.39
C SER A 79 -13.71 -1.25 13.01
N PHE A 80 -12.85 -0.73 13.88
CA PHE A 80 -11.40 -0.80 13.70
C PHE A 80 -10.89 -2.24 13.65
N TRP A 81 -11.23 -3.08 14.65
CA TRP A 81 -10.76 -4.47 14.66
C TRP A 81 -11.38 -5.33 13.55
N LEU A 82 -12.62 -5.04 13.15
CA LEU A 82 -13.23 -5.66 11.97
C LEU A 82 -12.44 -5.32 10.70
N PHE A 83 -12.06 -4.06 10.54
CA PHE A 83 -11.20 -3.64 9.44
C PHE A 83 -9.83 -4.32 9.49
N VAL A 84 -9.18 -4.35 10.65
CA VAL A 84 -7.87 -4.99 10.83
C VAL A 84 -7.92 -6.48 10.48
N ALA A 85 -8.95 -7.20 10.92
CA ALA A 85 -9.16 -8.61 10.57
C ALA A 85 -9.38 -8.80 9.06
N SER A 86 -10.16 -7.92 8.44
CA SER A 86 -10.42 -7.94 6.99
C SER A 86 -9.16 -7.63 6.18
N LEU A 87 -8.36 -6.68 6.65
CA LEU A 87 -7.08 -6.31 6.05
C LEU A 87 -6.06 -7.44 6.17
N LYS A 88 -6.04 -8.16 7.30
CA LYS A 88 -5.23 -9.37 7.46
C LYS A 88 -5.56 -10.38 6.36
N LYS A 89 -6.86 -10.65 6.18
CA LYS A 89 -7.32 -11.60 5.18
C LYS A 89 -6.99 -11.15 3.76
N PHE A 90 -7.14 -9.86 3.46
CA PHE A 90 -6.73 -9.30 2.17
C PHE A 90 -5.25 -9.55 1.89
N VAL A 91 -4.38 -9.30 2.87
CA VAL A 91 -2.94 -9.50 2.73
C VAL A 91 -2.59 -10.98 2.55
N GLU A 92 -3.24 -11.89 3.28
CA GLU A 92 -3.04 -13.34 3.13
C GLU A 92 -3.39 -13.83 1.71
N GLU A 93 -4.42 -13.28 1.09
CA GLU A 93 -4.91 -13.71 -0.24
C GLU A 93 -4.21 -12.97 -1.39
N GLU A 94 -3.84 -11.69 -1.22
CA GLU A 94 -3.28 -10.85 -2.28
C GLU A 94 -1.75 -10.69 -2.18
N GLY A 95 -1.13 -11.09 -1.07
CA GLY A 95 0.32 -10.97 -0.83
C GLY A 95 0.82 -9.53 -0.62
N ARG A 96 -0.08 -8.57 -0.46
CA ARG A 96 0.23 -7.13 -0.34
C ARG A 96 -0.89 -6.38 0.38
N LEU A 97 -0.59 -5.16 0.82
CA LEU A 97 -1.61 -4.21 1.24
C LEU A 97 -2.45 -3.71 0.05
N PRO A 98 -3.69 -3.25 0.28
CA PRO A 98 -4.49 -2.62 -0.76
C PRO A 98 -3.85 -1.30 -1.20
N VAL A 99 -4.01 -0.97 -2.48
CA VAL A 99 -3.39 0.22 -3.08
C VAL A 99 -4.15 1.48 -2.64
N SER A 100 -3.41 2.49 -2.18
CA SER A 100 -3.95 3.83 -2.00
C SER A 100 -4.20 4.47 -3.36
N GLY A 101 -5.39 5.06 -3.55
CA GLY A 101 -5.73 5.77 -4.79
C GLY A 101 -5.03 7.12 -4.93
N LYS A 102 -4.28 7.55 -3.91
CA LYS A 102 -3.56 8.82 -3.89
C LYS A 102 -2.17 8.68 -4.49
N LEU A 103 -1.90 9.45 -5.54
CA LEU A 103 -0.57 9.59 -6.13
C LEU A 103 0.10 10.83 -5.54
N PRO A 104 1.39 10.77 -5.12
CA PRO A 104 2.13 11.96 -4.72
C PRO A 104 2.40 12.86 -5.94
N ASP A 105 2.75 14.12 -5.68
CA ASP A 105 3.18 15.04 -6.72
C ASP A 105 4.46 14.55 -7.43
N MET A 106 4.55 14.83 -8.73
CA MET A 106 5.58 14.34 -9.65
C MET A 106 5.73 15.31 -10.83
N THR A 107 6.96 15.60 -11.22
CA THR A 107 7.26 16.34 -12.45
C THR A 107 6.93 15.46 -13.66
N SER A 108 5.85 15.83 -14.36
CA SER A 108 5.29 15.11 -15.50
C SER A 108 4.44 16.08 -16.32
N ASP A 109 4.19 15.76 -17.58
CA ASP A 109 3.10 16.40 -18.30
C ASP A 109 1.73 16.02 -17.69
N THR A 110 0.74 16.86 -17.93
CA THR A 110 -0.61 16.72 -17.37
C THR A 110 -1.29 15.43 -17.79
N GLU A 111 -1.13 15.01 -19.05
CA GLU A 111 -1.81 13.83 -19.58
C GLU A 111 -1.27 12.56 -18.93
N SER A 112 0.06 12.42 -18.85
CA SER A 112 0.74 11.33 -18.16
C SER A 112 0.38 11.27 -16.67
N TYR A 113 0.37 12.42 -15.98
CA TYR A 113 0.01 12.47 -14.55
C TYR A 113 -1.44 12.05 -14.31
N VAL A 114 -2.40 12.60 -15.07
CA VAL A 114 -3.83 12.24 -14.97
C VAL A 114 -4.06 10.78 -15.35
N GLY A 115 -3.39 10.29 -16.39
CA GLY A 115 -3.43 8.89 -16.79
C GLY A 115 -3.00 7.95 -15.67
N LEU A 116 -1.85 8.25 -15.04
CA LEU A 116 -1.35 7.46 -13.92
C LEU A 116 -2.28 7.54 -12.70
N GLN A 117 -2.77 8.74 -12.38
CA GLN A 117 -3.71 8.94 -11.28
C GLN A 117 -4.98 8.08 -11.45
N ARG A 118 -5.54 8.00 -12.67
CA ARG A 118 -6.71 7.15 -12.97
C ARG A 118 -6.44 5.67 -12.75
N ILE A 119 -5.24 5.19 -13.12
CA ILE A 119 -4.84 3.79 -12.89
C ILE A 119 -4.83 3.47 -11.40
N TYR A 120 -4.22 4.33 -10.58
CA TYR A 120 -4.18 4.16 -9.12
C TYR A 120 -5.56 4.22 -8.49
N GLN A 121 -6.41 5.18 -8.89
CA GLN A 121 -7.78 5.28 -8.40
C GLN A 121 -8.63 4.06 -8.78
N SER A 122 -8.49 3.54 -10.01
CA SER A 122 -9.19 2.34 -10.46
C SER A 122 -8.76 1.12 -9.64
N LYS A 123 -7.45 0.94 -9.42
CA LYS A 123 -6.94 -0.17 -8.62
C LYS A 123 -7.37 -0.07 -7.16
N SER A 124 -7.32 1.12 -6.56
CA SER A 124 -7.76 1.35 -5.18
C SER A 124 -9.24 1.00 -4.98
N ARG A 125 -10.10 1.34 -5.95
CA ARG A 125 -11.53 0.98 -5.91
C ARG A 125 -11.73 -0.53 -5.94
N LYS A 126 -11.05 -1.23 -6.85
CA LYS A 126 -11.10 -2.70 -6.93
C LYS A 126 -10.61 -3.37 -5.65
N ASP A 127 -9.56 -2.84 -5.03
CA ASP A 127 -9.06 -3.34 -3.76
C ASP A 127 -10.03 -3.06 -2.61
N ALA A 128 -10.68 -1.88 -2.59
CA ALA A 128 -11.72 -1.54 -1.61
C ALA A 128 -12.95 -2.45 -1.73
N GLU A 129 -13.37 -2.80 -2.95
CA GLU A 129 -14.47 -3.75 -3.20
C GLU A 129 -14.15 -5.14 -2.65
N LYS A 130 -12.93 -5.66 -2.91
CA LYS A 130 -12.47 -6.92 -2.31
C LYS A 130 -12.44 -6.84 -0.79
N LEU A 131 -11.90 -5.75 -0.24
CA LEU A 131 -11.83 -5.56 1.20
C LEU A 131 -13.22 -5.47 1.85
N ALA A 132 -14.19 -4.82 1.18
CA ALA A 132 -15.58 -4.78 1.62
C ALA A 132 -16.19 -6.19 1.71
N SER A 133 -15.92 -7.05 0.72
CA SER A 133 -16.39 -8.44 0.77
C SER A 133 -15.84 -9.23 1.97
N TYR A 134 -14.60 -8.94 2.39
CA TYR A 134 -14.04 -9.56 3.60
C TYR A 134 -14.66 -8.97 4.86
N VAL A 135 -14.90 -7.66 4.89
CA VAL A 135 -15.61 -6.99 5.99
C VAL A 135 -17.00 -7.59 6.19
N ASP A 136 -17.79 -7.71 5.12
CA ASP A 136 -19.14 -8.26 5.19
C ASP A 136 -19.15 -9.71 5.67
N ARG A 137 -18.23 -10.54 5.15
CA ARG A 137 -18.11 -11.94 5.58
C ARG A 137 -17.74 -12.05 7.06
N ILE A 138 -16.73 -11.33 7.51
CA ILE A 138 -16.27 -11.39 8.90
C ILE A 138 -17.35 -10.81 9.83
N ALA A 139 -17.99 -9.70 9.45
CA ALA A 139 -19.09 -9.11 10.21
C ALA A 139 -20.25 -10.10 10.40
N HIS A 140 -20.61 -10.85 9.35
CA HIS A 140 -21.61 -11.90 9.44
C HIS A 140 -21.19 -13.04 10.38
N GLU A 141 -19.96 -13.53 10.26
CA GLU A 141 -19.41 -14.60 11.11
C GLU A 141 -19.32 -14.19 12.59
N THR A 142 -18.95 -12.94 12.88
CA THR A 142 -18.82 -12.41 14.24
C THR A 142 -20.08 -11.74 14.75
N ARG A 143 -21.17 -11.75 13.98
CA ARG A 143 -22.45 -11.06 14.28
C ARG A 143 -22.24 -9.59 14.69
N THR A 144 -21.33 -8.92 13.98
CA THR A 144 -20.98 -7.51 14.18
C THR A 144 -21.61 -6.65 13.08
N GLU A 145 -21.84 -5.37 13.36
CA GLU A 145 -22.28 -4.41 12.35
C GLU A 145 -21.21 -4.24 11.26
N THR A 146 -21.64 -4.27 9.99
CA THR A 146 -20.75 -4.03 8.84
C THR A 146 -20.37 -2.55 8.73
N MET A 147 -19.45 -2.23 7.82
CA MET A 147 -18.97 -0.88 7.56
C MET A 147 -19.58 -0.36 6.25
N SER A 148 -19.84 0.95 6.18
CA SER A 148 -20.27 1.56 4.91
C SER A 148 -19.15 1.52 3.87
N ALA A 149 -19.52 1.53 2.58
CA ALA A 149 -18.55 1.58 1.49
C ALA A 149 -17.58 2.78 1.59
N ALA A 150 -18.07 3.93 2.07
CA ALA A 150 -17.24 5.11 2.31
C ALA A 150 -16.19 4.88 3.40
N GLN A 151 -16.55 4.19 4.49
CA GLN A 151 -15.60 3.81 5.53
C GLN A 151 -14.56 2.82 5.01
N VAL A 152 -14.99 1.78 4.28
CA VAL A 152 -14.05 0.81 3.70
C VAL A 152 -13.06 1.51 2.75
N GLN A 153 -13.54 2.41 1.88
CA GLN A 153 -12.68 3.17 0.98
C GLN A 153 -11.71 4.10 1.73
N TYR A 154 -12.18 4.75 2.80
CA TYR A 154 -11.33 5.57 3.66
C TYR A 154 -10.20 4.74 4.28
N PHE A 155 -10.54 3.61 4.91
CA PHE A 155 -9.54 2.75 5.53
C PHE A 155 -8.61 2.06 4.52
N THR A 156 -9.10 1.74 3.31
CA THR A 156 -8.27 1.24 2.20
C THR A 156 -7.13 2.23 1.89
N ASN A 157 -7.43 3.53 1.86
CA ASN A 157 -6.42 4.57 1.63
C ASN A 157 -5.45 4.74 2.81
N LEU A 158 -5.84 4.34 4.02
CA LEU A 158 -5.02 4.42 5.23
C LEU A 158 -4.22 3.15 5.52
N ALA A 159 -4.56 2.02 4.90
CA ALA A 159 -3.92 0.73 5.16
C ALA A 159 -2.38 0.77 5.10
N PRO A 160 -1.73 1.48 4.16
CA PRO A 160 -0.26 1.60 4.13
C PRO A 160 0.35 2.34 5.32
N TYR A 161 -0.44 3.13 6.05
CA TYR A 161 -0.01 3.97 7.17
C TYR A 161 -0.47 3.41 8.52
N LEU A 162 -1.12 2.24 8.53
CA LEU A 162 -1.61 1.65 9.76
C LEU A 162 -0.41 1.29 10.66
N SER A 163 -0.45 1.76 11.90
CA SER A 163 0.49 1.37 12.94
C SER A 163 -0.29 1.20 14.25
N VAL A 164 0.13 0.23 15.06
CA VAL A 164 -0.45 0.00 16.39
C VAL A 164 0.57 0.49 17.40
N GLN A 165 0.20 1.51 18.17
CA GLN A 165 0.98 2.00 19.31
C GLN A 165 0.42 1.35 20.58
N ARG A 166 1.31 0.90 21.47
CA ARG A 166 0.97 0.41 22.81
C ARG A 166 1.20 1.50 23.82
#